data_AF-A0A9E2AQ16-F1
#
_entry.id   AF-A0A9E2AQ16-F1
#
_cell.length_a   1.000
_cell.length_b   1.000
_cell.length_c   1.000
_cell.angle_alpha   90.00
_cell.angle_beta   90.00
_cell.angle_gamma   90.00
#
_symmetry.space_group_name_H-M   'P 1'
#
loop_
_entity.id
_entity.type
_entity.pdbx_description
1 polymer ?
#
loop_
_entity_poly.entity_id
_entity_poly.type
_entity_poly.pdbx_seq_one_letter_code
_entity_poly.pdbx_strand_id
1 'polypeptide(L)'
;MSQTGIGNIYPFGFLKYLQPTAYFHRKRLDDTSVYPNPAYIPETILRNLEIDKGYRDENAMDYDLSWQAIKTGYIADTITYSEFESLPVIDNYRFIRRYFHKAWVLYVLTIRLLSFKNPYVEIVSWYRTRSVKRFKISKKPFKYPDYDHFSSDLVNANSLVSIVIPTLNRYPYLKHVLSDLESQTYKNFEVLIIDQSEPFQENFYHEFKLNIRLIYQKEKALWLARNMAIKNSKGKLILLFDDDSRIEPDWIRNHIKCLDFFNADISSGVSISKTGANVPENYSFFRVSDQLDTGNVLIKKEVFYKIGLFDRQFEKQRMGDGEFGLRAYLAGFLNISNPFSKRLHLKVGSGGLREMGSWDAFRPTGFFDPRPVPSVLYYFRKYYGNSLAKLA
;
A
#
# COMPACT_ATOMS: atom_id res chain seq x y z
N MET A 1 20.46 8.00 -15.57
CA MET A 1 20.11 9.13 -14.70
C MET A 1 20.81 8.93 -13.37
N SER A 2 21.67 9.87 -12.99
CA SER A 2 22.46 9.85 -11.77
C SER A 2 21.56 9.67 -10.54
N GLN A 3 21.89 8.70 -9.69
CA GLN A 3 21.32 8.53 -8.35
C GLN A 3 21.78 9.66 -7.42
N THR A 4 21.34 10.90 -7.69
CA THR A 4 21.38 11.96 -6.68
C THR A 4 20.40 11.57 -5.58
N GLY A 5 20.93 11.42 -4.36
CA GLY A 5 20.40 10.51 -3.35
C GLY A 5 18.98 10.82 -2.92
N ILE A 6 18.07 9.90 -3.21
CA ILE A 6 16.78 9.85 -2.51
C ILE A 6 17.13 9.55 -1.04
N GLY A 7 17.05 10.57 -0.19
CA GLY A 7 17.36 10.47 1.24
C GLY A 7 16.32 9.62 1.97
N ASN A 8 16.72 9.03 3.10
CA ASN A 8 15.73 8.49 4.04
C ASN A 8 15.08 9.67 4.79
N ILE A 9 13.76 9.60 4.98
CA ILE A 9 12.98 10.60 5.72
C ILE A 9 11.98 9.88 6.62
N TYR A 10 12.12 10.02 7.92
CA TYR A 10 11.14 9.54 8.88
C TYR A 10 11.28 10.32 10.17
N PRO A 11 10.17 10.52 10.91
CA PRO A 11 10.19 11.27 12.16
C PRO A 11 11.06 10.61 13.24
N PHE A 12 11.19 9.27 13.22
CA PHE A 12 11.92 8.52 14.24
C PHE A 12 12.92 7.53 13.65
N GLY A 13 14.18 7.66 14.06
CA GLY A 13 15.34 6.85 13.66
C GLY A 13 15.17 5.33 13.79
N PHE A 14 14.35 4.87 14.72
CA PHE A 14 14.16 3.43 14.98
C PHE A 14 13.16 2.76 14.03
N LEU A 15 12.37 3.54 13.28
CA LEU A 15 11.42 3.00 12.30
C LEU A 15 12.10 2.15 11.22
N LYS A 16 13.36 2.46 10.86
CA LYS A 16 14.14 1.67 9.89
C LYS A 16 14.35 0.21 10.27
N TYR A 17 14.28 -0.14 11.57
CA TYR A 17 14.39 -1.53 12.03
C TYR A 17 13.04 -2.24 12.06
N LEU A 18 11.94 -1.48 12.19
CA LEU A 18 10.61 -1.99 12.45
C LEU A 18 9.76 -2.10 11.18
N GLN A 19 9.95 -1.18 10.25
CA GLN A 19 9.21 -1.10 9.00
C GLN A 19 10.15 -0.74 7.83
N PRO A 20 11.19 -1.56 7.56
CA PRO A 20 12.29 -1.19 6.67
C PRO A 20 11.87 -0.92 5.21
N THR A 21 10.72 -1.44 4.77
CA THR A 21 10.17 -1.28 3.42
C THR A 21 9.04 -0.27 3.30
N ALA A 22 8.73 0.48 4.37
CA ALA A 22 7.65 1.47 4.35
C ALA A 22 7.97 2.59 3.37
N TYR A 23 7.03 2.89 2.47
CA TYR A 23 7.22 3.90 1.43
C TYR A 23 7.59 5.26 2.01
N PHE A 24 6.91 5.61 3.09
CA PHE A 24 7.03 6.90 3.77
C PHE A 24 8.39 7.13 4.43
N HIS A 25 9.29 6.14 4.40
CA HIS A 25 10.69 6.31 4.81
C HIS A 25 11.56 6.99 3.75
N ARG A 26 11.00 7.31 2.58
CA ARG A 26 11.70 7.90 1.44
C ARG A 26 11.17 9.29 1.14
N LYS A 27 12.06 10.21 0.77
CA LYS A 27 11.60 11.49 0.21
C LYS A 27 10.95 11.23 -1.13
N ARG A 28 9.90 11.99 -1.44
CA ARG A 28 9.39 12.12 -2.79
C ARG A 28 10.43 12.78 -3.69
N LEU A 29 10.25 12.71 -5.00
CA LEU A 29 11.17 13.27 -5.99
C LEU A 29 11.22 14.80 -5.96
N ASP A 30 10.24 15.45 -5.34
CA ASP A 30 10.17 16.89 -5.08
C ASP A 30 10.70 17.26 -3.67
N ASP A 31 11.43 16.35 -3.03
CA ASP A 31 11.99 16.49 -1.67
C ASP A 31 10.97 16.62 -0.52
N THR A 32 9.67 16.40 -0.78
CA THR A 32 8.63 16.40 0.26
C THR A 32 8.44 15.02 0.90
N SER A 33 7.76 14.98 2.06
CA SER A 33 7.33 13.73 2.71
C SER A 33 5.80 13.64 2.80
N VAL A 34 5.31 12.54 3.39
CA VAL A 34 3.88 12.41 3.72
C VAL A 34 3.54 13.04 5.08
N TYR A 35 4.53 13.40 5.89
CA TYR A 35 4.33 13.75 7.29
C TYR A 35 3.95 15.23 7.40
N PRO A 36 2.69 15.57 7.76
CA PRO A 36 2.24 16.95 7.84
C PRO A 36 2.95 17.67 8.98
N ASN A 37 3.35 18.92 8.76
CA ASN A 37 3.90 19.74 9.82
C ASN A 37 2.75 20.21 10.73
N PRO A 38 2.75 19.87 12.04
CA PRO A 38 1.67 20.25 12.96
C PRO A 38 1.35 21.74 12.98
N ALA A 39 2.31 22.63 12.71
CA ALA A 39 2.08 24.07 12.65
C ALA A 39 1.08 24.50 11.56
N TYR A 40 0.87 23.66 10.54
CA TYR A 40 -0.04 23.91 9.41
C TYR A 40 -1.26 22.99 9.42
N ILE A 41 -1.44 22.20 10.48
CA ILE A 41 -2.64 21.39 10.67
C ILE A 41 -3.70 22.25 11.38
N PRO A 42 -4.97 22.26 10.90
CA PRO A 42 -6.03 23.02 11.56
C PRO A 42 -6.17 22.66 13.04
N GLU A 43 -6.44 23.66 13.89
CA GLU A 43 -6.51 23.45 15.34
C GLU A 43 -7.58 22.42 15.74
N THR A 44 -8.69 22.35 14.99
CA THR A 44 -9.75 21.34 15.16
C THR A 44 -9.25 19.92 14.99
N ILE A 45 -8.27 19.71 14.11
CA ILE A 45 -7.63 18.41 13.86
C ILE A 45 -6.60 18.13 14.96
N LEU A 46 -5.77 19.12 15.33
CA LEU A 46 -4.77 18.98 16.40
C LEU A 46 -5.39 18.62 17.75
N ARG A 47 -6.56 19.21 18.08
CA ARG A 47 -7.30 18.90 19.32
C ARG A 47 -7.75 17.43 19.42
N ASN A 48 -7.79 16.70 18.31
CA ASN A 48 -8.10 15.27 18.29
C ASN A 48 -6.87 14.37 18.45
N LEU A 49 -5.66 14.93 18.41
CA LEU A 49 -4.39 14.22 18.61
C LEU A 49 -3.93 14.29 20.07
N GLU A 50 -3.11 13.34 20.50
CA GLU A 50 -2.65 13.26 21.90
C GLU A 50 -1.21 13.76 22.04
N ILE A 51 -1.06 14.93 22.65
CA ILE A 51 0.24 15.53 23.00
C ILE A 51 0.90 14.70 24.11
N ASP A 52 2.11 14.19 23.84
CA ASP A 52 2.92 13.49 24.83
C ASP A 52 4.08 14.36 25.32
N LYS A 53 3.84 15.06 26.43
CA LYS A 53 4.83 15.92 27.10
C LYS A 53 6.02 15.17 27.71
N GLY A 54 6.06 13.84 27.58
CA GLY A 54 7.16 13.03 28.10
C GLY A 54 8.30 12.78 27.11
N TYR A 55 8.22 13.31 25.88
CA TYR A 55 9.40 13.47 25.03
C TYR A 55 10.34 14.51 25.64
N ARG A 56 11.65 14.33 25.45
CA ARG A 56 12.66 15.27 25.90
C ARG A 56 12.84 16.42 24.91
N ASP A 57 12.75 16.11 23.63
CA ASP A 57 12.89 17.05 22.52
C ASP A 57 11.51 17.55 22.05
N GLU A 58 11.36 18.86 21.83
CA GLU A 58 10.11 19.44 21.32
C GLU A 58 9.82 18.97 19.89
N ASN A 59 10.86 18.80 19.06
CA ASN A 59 10.71 18.24 17.72
C ASN A 59 10.16 16.81 17.78
N ALA A 60 10.57 15.99 18.75
CA ALA A 60 10.04 14.65 18.91
C ALA A 60 8.54 14.64 19.22
N MET A 61 8.05 15.63 19.99
CA MET A 61 6.64 15.78 20.28
C MET A 61 5.85 16.14 19.01
N ASP A 62 6.34 17.08 18.21
CA ASP A 62 5.71 17.48 16.95
C ASP A 62 5.73 16.37 15.91
N TYR A 63 6.84 15.65 15.80
CA TYR A 63 6.99 14.50 14.92
C TYR A 63 6.02 13.37 15.31
N ASP A 64 5.72 13.22 16.59
CA ASP A 64 4.71 12.27 17.06
C ASP A 64 3.28 12.72 16.73
N LEU A 65 2.98 14.02 16.80
CA LEU A 65 1.68 14.56 16.33
C LEU A 65 1.51 14.33 14.82
N SER A 66 2.57 14.59 14.05
CA SER A 66 2.58 14.32 12.61
C SER A 66 2.35 12.84 12.29
N TRP A 67 3.02 11.94 13.03
CA TRP A 67 2.82 10.50 12.92
C TRP A 67 1.37 10.10 13.25
N GLN A 68 0.81 10.64 14.33
CA GLN A 68 -0.57 10.39 14.72
C GLN A 68 -1.54 10.83 13.62
N ALA A 69 -1.39 12.03 13.07
CA ALA A 69 -2.25 12.56 12.01
C ALA A 69 -2.35 11.59 10.82
N ILE A 70 -1.21 11.10 10.31
CA ILE A 70 -1.21 10.12 9.21
C ILE A 70 -1.85 8.80 9.61
N LYS A 71 -1.59 8.32 10.82
CA LYS A 71 -2.10 7.03 11.29
C LYS A 71 -3.57 7.07 11.73
N THR A 72 -4.14 8.23 12.00
CA THR A 72 -5.59 8.43 12.22
C THR A 72 -6.34 8.78 10.93
N GLY A 73 -5.66 8.87 9.79
CA GLY A 73 -6.32 9.05 8.48
C GLY A 73 -6.49 10.50 8.06
N TYR A 74 -5.67 11.42 8.56
CA TYR A 74 -5.65 12.79 8.07
C TYR A 74 -5.12 12.83 6.64
N ILE A 75 -5.95 13.34 5.74
CA ILE A 75 -5.71 13.56 4.32
C ILE A 75 -6.09 15.00 4.04
N ALA A 76 -5.11 15.82 3.71
CA ALA A 76 -5.29 17.22 3.30
C ALA A 76 -4.05 17.68 2.52
N ASP A 77 -4.23 18.71 1.71
CA ASP A 77 -3.11 19.44 1.12
C ASP A 77 -2.56 20.41 2.18
N THR A 78 -1.47 20.02 2.83
CA THR A 78 -0.80 20.81 3.87
C THR A 78 0.71 20.70 3.72
N ILE A 79 1.42 21.66 4.29
CA ILE A 79 2.88 21.65 4.28
C ILE A 79 3.37 20.43 5.07
N THR A 80 4.20 19.62 4.42
CA THR A 80 4.82 18.44 5.02
C THR A 80 6.29 18.72 5.35
N TYR A 81 6.85 17.92 6.26
CA TYR A 81 8.28 17.96 6.53
C TYR A 81 9.08 17.55 5.30
N SER A 82 10.10 18.34 4.95
CA SER A 82 11.12 18.02 3.94
C SER A 82 12.37 17.40 4.56
N GLU A 83 12.54 17.53 5.88
CA GLU A 83 13.62 16.95 6.66
C GLU A 83 13.22 16.78 8.12
N PHE A 84 13.97 15.94 8.84
CA PHE A 84 13.78 15.69 10.26
C PHE A 84 15.12 15.82 10.98
N GLU A 85 15.09 16.45 12.15
CA GLU A 85 16.24 16.56 13.01
C GLU A 85 16.56 15.21 13.69
N SER A 86 17.84 15.02 14.04
CA SER A 86 18.27 13.83 14.74
C SER A 86 17.81 13.86 16.19
N LEU A 87 16.80 13.04 16.51
CA LEU A 87 16.26 12.94 17.86
C LEU A 87 17.18 12.17 18.84
N PRO A 88 17.12 12.48 20.15
CA PRO A 88 17.74 11.68 21.20
C PRO A 88 17.32 10.20 21.17
N VAL A 89 18.24 9.32 21.58
CA VAL A 89 17.99 7.86 21.67
C VAL A 89 16.80 7.55 22.59
N ILE A 90 16.63 8.31 23.67
CA ILE A 90 15.52 8.14 24.62
C ILE A 90 14.15 8.41 23.99
N ASP A 91 14.04 9.40 23.11
CA ASP A 91 12.78 9.75 22.44
C ASP A 91 12.42 8.73 21.37
N ASN A 92 13.43 8.18 20.68
CA ASN A 92 13.23 7.03 19.80
C ASN A 92 12.68 5.81 20.56
N TYR A 93 13.22 5.50 21.75
CA TYR A 93 12.70 4.42 22.59
C TYR A 93 11.29 4.69 23.11
N ARG A 94 11.00 5.94 23.51
CA ARG A 94 9.67 6.36 23.94
C ARG A 94 8.64 6.12 22.83
N PHE A 95 8.93 6.60 21.63
CA PHE A 95 8.09 6.41 20.45
C PHE A 95 7.81 4.93 20.18
N ILE A 96 8.85 4.09 20.10
CA ILE A 96 8.62 2.68 19.76
C ILE A 96 7.89 1.91 20.88
N ARG A 97 8.02 2.32 22.15
CA ARG A 97 7.21 1.78 23.25
C ARG A 97 5.75 2.20 23.16
N ARG A 98 5.50 3.42 22.70
CA ARG A 98 4.15 3.96 22.52
C ARG A 98 3.40 3.19 21.43
N TYR A 99 4.05 2.81 20.33
CA TYR A 99 3.35 2.25 19.16
C TYR A 99 3.55 0.77 18.89
N PHE A 100 4.70 0.20 19.23
CA PHE A 100 5.07 -1.17 18.86
C PHE A 100 4.99 -2.13 20.05
N HIS A 101 4.88 -3.41 19.76
CA HIS A 101 4.85 -4.44 20.80
C HIS A 101 6.20 -4.52 21.52
N LYS A 102 6.20 -4.83 22.83
CA LYS A 102 7.41 -4.90 23.68
C LYS A 102 8.53 -5.79 23.12
N ALA A 103 8.17 -6.86 22.41
CA ALA A 103 9.13 -7.74 21.74
C ALA A 103 9.95 -7.00 20.66
N TRP A 104 9.30 -6.12 19.89
CA TRP A 104 9.96 -5.30 18.89
C TRP A 104 10.85 -4.22 19.51
N VAL A 105 10.48 -3.70 20.69
CA VAL A 105 11.33 -2.77 21.45
C VAL A 105 12.60 -3.44 21.94
N LEU A 106 12.51 -4.69 22.42
CA LEU A 106 13.67 -5.50 22.77
C LEU A 106 14.53 -5.82 21.54
N TYR A 107 13.90 -6.25 20.45
CA TYR A 107 14.57 -6.51 19.17
C TYR A 107 15.42 -5.31 18.69
N VAL A 108 14.86 -4.10 18.74
CA VAL A 108 15.60 -2.88 18.37
C VAL A 108 16.81 -2.67 19.28
N LEU A 109 16.65 -2.83 20.61
CA LEU A 109 17.80 -2.77 21.53
C LEU A 109 18.88 -3.79 21.17
N THR A 110 18.50 -5.05 20.94
CA THR A 110 19.44 -6.12 20.57
C THR A 110 20.21 -5.76 19.30
N ILE A 111 19.53 -5.33 18.23
CA ILE A 111 20.19 -4.94 16.98
C ILE A 111 21.14 -3.77 17.21
N ARG A 112 20.76 -2.77 18.01
CA ARG A 112 21.60 -1.60 18.24
C ARG A 112 22.87 -1.95 19.03
N LEU A 113 22.77 -2.85 20.00
CA LEU A 113 23.94 -3.38 20.72
C LEU A 113 24.84 -4.21 19.78
N LEU A 114 24.27 -5.09 18.96
CA LEU A 114 25.01 -5.87 17.96
C LEU A 114 25.63 -5.00 16.85
N SER A 115 25.06 -3.81 16.62
CA SER A 115 25.59 -2.80 15.69
C SER A 115 26.57 -1.84 16.36
N PHE A 116 27.11 -2.19 17.53
CA PHE A 116 28.12 -1.43 18.29
C PHE A 116 27.71 0.01 18.62
N LYS A 117 26.41 0.27 18.82
CA LYS A 117 25.96 1.54 19.40
C LYS A 117 26.31 1.59 20.88
N ASN A 118 26.52 2.81 21.41
CA ASN A 118 26.99 3.00 22.79
C ASN A 118 26.07 2.28 23.79
N PRO A 119 26.53 1.20 24.45
CA PRO A 119 25.66 0.33 25.24
C PRO A 119 25.09 1.04 26.45
N TYR A 120 25.85 1.96 27.07
CA TYR A 120 25.40 2.75 28.20
C TYR A 120 24.20 3.63 27.80
N VAL A 121 24.32 4.38 26.71
CA VAL A 121 23.25 5.26 26.22
C VAL A 121 22.00 4.47 25.85
N GLU A 122 22.15 3.35 25.13
CA GLU A 122 21.03 2.52 24.67
C GLU A 122 20.30 1.86 25.84
N ILE A 123 21.02 1.19 26.75
CA ILE A 123 20.42 0.48 27.90
C ILE A 123 19.76 1.46 28.87
N VAL A 124 20.41 2.57 29.20
CA VAL A 124 19.85 3.59 30.09
C VAL A 124 18.59 4.21 29.49
N SER A 125 18.61 4.56 28.20
CA SER A 125 17.44 5.12 27.50
C SER A 125 16.28 4.12 27.41
N TRP A 126 16.58 2.86 27.09
CA TRP A 126 15.60 1.79 27.07
C TRP A 126 14.96 1.56 28.43
N TYR A 127 15.76 1.58 29.51
CA TYR A 127 15.29 1.37 30.88
C TYR A 127 14.47 2.56 31.40
N ARG A 128 14.91 3.80 31.12
CA ARG A 128 14.19 5.03 31.54
C ARG A 128 12.81 5.14 30.93
N THR A 129 12.60 4.57 29.75
CA THR A 129 11.31 4.59 29.04
C THR A 129 10.39 3.42 29.42
N ARG A 130 10.78 2.52 30.34
CA ARG A 130 10.02 1.28 30.66
C ARG A 130 8.58 1.50 31.14
N SER A 131 8.28 2.67 31.71
CA SER A 131 6.94 3.05 32.20
C SER A 131 6.02 3.60 31.11
N VAL A 132 6.54 3.87 29.90
CA VAL A 132 5.74 4.37 28.77
C VAL A 132 4.71 3.32 28.38
N LYS A 133 3.43 3.71 28.41
CA LYS A 133 2.30 2.85 28.06
C LYS A 133 2.06 2.85 26.56
N ARG A 134 1.56 1.72 26.03
CA ARG A 134 1.18 1.59 24.63
C ARG A 134 -0.05 2.44 24.33
N PHE A 135 0.02 3.24 23.27
CA PHE A 135 -1.05 4.08 22.76
C PHE A 135 -1.64 3.43 21.49
N LYS A 136 -2.98 3.40 21.41
CA LYS A 136 -3.70 2.83 20.26
C LYS A 136 -4.27 3.96 19.40
N ILE A 137 -3.52 4.34 18.36
CA ILE A 137 -3.88 5.44 17.46
C ILE A 137 -5.24 5.24 16.80
N SER A 138 -5.52 4.03 16.32
CA SER A 138 -6.70 3.69 15.51
C SER A 138 -8.05 3.83 16.22
N LYS A 139 -8.11 4.15 17.52
CA LYS A 139 -9.38 4.30 18.25
C LYS A 139 -10.15 5.58 17.92
N LYS A 140 -9.51 6.59 17.32
CA LYS A 140 -10.14 7.86 16.95
C LYS A 140 -9.76 8.27 15.52
N PRO A 141 -10.22 7.53 14.50
CA PRO A 141 -9.93 7.91 13.12
C PRO A 141 -10.66 9.18 12.73
N PHE A 142 -10.08 9.95 11.82
CA PHE A 142 -10.74 11.09 11.22
C PHE A 142 -11.91 10.63 10.35
N LYS A 143 -12.99 11.40 10.40
CA LYS A 143 -14.19 11.19 9.60
C LYS A 143 -14.29 12.28 8.55
N TYR A 144 -14.84 11.90 7.41
CA TYR A 144 -15.11 12.79 6.28
C TYR A 144 -16.62 12.84 6.06
N PRO A 145 -17.38 13.60 6.89
CA PRO A 145 -18.85 13.57 6.85
C PRO A 145 -19.40 14.02 5.49
N ASP A 146 -18.70 14.94 4.82
CA ASP A 146 -19.09 15.41 3.49
C ASP A 146 -18.96 14.32 2.42
N TYR A 147 -18.21 13.24 2.69
CA TYR A 147 -18.03 12.14 1.74
C TYR A 147 -19.36 11.48 1.40
N ASP A 148 -20.24 11.23 2.37
CA ASP A 148 -21.48 10.49 2.13
C ASP A 148 -22.40 11.23 1.15
N HIS A 149 -22.47 12.56 1.25
CA HIS A 149 -23.28 13.44 0.41
C HIS A 149 -22.55 13.99 -0.82
N PHE A 150 -21.25 13.71 -0.97
CA PHE A 150 -20.48 14.20 -2.10
C PHE A 150 -20.99 13.62 -3.43
N SER A 151 -21.33 14.51 -4.35
CA SER A 151 -21.65 14.20 -5.74
C SER A 151 -20.38 14.23 -6.57
N SER A 152 -19.96 13.08 -7.08
CA SER A 152 -18.72 12.96 -7.85
C SER A 152 -18.93 13.37 -9.31
N ASP A 153 -18.19 14.38 -9.76
CA ASP A 153 -18.10 14.81 -11.15
C ASP A 153 -17.58 13.68 -12.04
N LEU A 154 -16.61 12.89 -11.59
CA LEU A 154 -16.13 11.74 -12.37
C LEU A 154 -17.21 10.67 -12.60
N VAL A 155 -18.07 10.44 -11.60
CA VAL A 155 -19.22 9.54 -11.72
C VAL A 155 -20.29 10.16 -12.63
N ASN A 156 -20.61 11.45 -12.45
CA ASN A 156 -21.63 12.16 -13.21
C ASN A 156 -21.24 12.32 -14.70
N ALA A 157 -19.95 12.54 -14.98
CA ALA A 157 -19.38 12.57 -16.32
C ALA A 157 -19.31 11.18 -16.98
N ASN A 158 -19.70 10.13 -16.27
CA ASN A 158 -19.72 8.75 -16.76
C ASN A 158 -18.36 8.35 -17.37
N SER A 159 -17.25 8.60 -16.65
CA SER A 159 -15.89 8.28 -17.10
C SER A 159 -15.66 6.79 -17.37
N LEU A 160 -15.14 6.42 -18.55
CA LEU A 160 -14.88 5.01 -18.86
C LEU A 160 -13.81 4.40 -17.93
N VAL A 161 -14.17 3.29 -17.27
CA VAL A 161 -13.26 2.46 -16.46
C VAL A 161 -12.83 1.22 -17.26
N SER A 162 -11.54 0.92 -17.28
CA SER A 162 -11.00 -0.32 -17.84
C SER A 162 -10.62 -1.26 -16.72
N ILE A 163 -11.39 -2.34 -16.56
CA ILE A 163 -11.13 -3.37 -15.55
C ILE A 163 -10.12 -4.35 -16.13
N VAL A 164 -9.05 -4.64 -15.38
CA VAL A 164 -7.95 -5.54 -15.82
C VAL A 164 -7.96 -6.77 -14.94
N ILE A 165 -8.18 -7.93 -15.56
CA ILE A 165 -8.26 -9.23 -14.88
C ILE A 165 -7.29 -10.22 -15.55
N PRO A 166 -6.12 -10.48 -14.95
CA PRO A 166 -5.31 -11.63 -15.33
C PRO A 166 -5.93 -12.90 -14.71
N THR A 167 -6.06 -13.96 -15.51
CA THR A 167 -6.54 -15.27 -15.03
C THR A 167 -5.61 -16.40 -15.44
N LEU A 168 -5.52 -17.43 -14.61
CA LEU A 168 -4.76 -18.66 -14.87
C LEU A 168 -5.41 -19.83 -14.13
N ASN A 169 -6.09 -20.69 -14.87
CA ASN A 169 -6.73 -21.93 -14.42
C ASN A 169 -7.73 -21.73 -13.26
N ARG A 170 -8.57 -20.70 -13.35
CA ARG A 170 -9.54 -20.30 -12.30
C ARG A 170 -10.96 -20.02 -12.79
N TYR A 171 -11.39 -20.62 -13.91
CA TYR A 171 -12.73 -20.42 -14.48
C TYR A 171 -13.91 -20.48 -13.46
N PRO A 172 -13.95 -21.41 -12.48
CA PRO A 172 -15.04 -21.43 -11.50
C PRO A 172 -15.16 -20.15 -10.66
N TYR A 173 -14.02 -19.56 -10.28
CA TYR A 173 -13.98 -18.31 -9.50
C TYR A 173 -14.18 -17.09 -10.39
N LEU A 174 -13.59 -17.11 -11.57
CA LEU A 174 -13.77 -16.06 -12.57
C LEU A 174 -15.24 -15.88 -12.95
N LYS A 175 -16.02 -16.98 -13.00
CA LYS A 175 -17.48 -16.91 -13.23
C LYS A 175 -18.18 -16.03 -12.20
N HIS A 176 -17.81 -16.14 -10.92
CA HIS A 176 -18.37 -15.29 -9.87
C HIS A 176 -17.90 -13.85 -9.99
N VAL A 177 -16.63 -13.63 -10.33
CA VAL A 177 -16.08 -12.29 -10.59
C VAL A 177 -16.86 -11.59 -11.71
N LEU A 178 -17.09 -12.26 -12.84
CA LEU A 178 -17.81 -11.67 -13.98
C LEU A 178 -19.29 -11.42 -13.64
N SER A 179 -19.94 -12.31 -12.90
CA SER A 179 -21.32 -12.11 -12.44
C SER A 179 -21.46 -10.92 -11.46
N ASP A 180 -20.50 -10.74 -10.56
CA ASP A 180 -20.46 -9.55 -9.68
C ASP A 180 -20.25 -8.25 -10.49
N LEU A 181 -19.49 -8.31 -11.58
CA LEU A 181 -19.30 -7.18 -12.50
C LEU A 181 -20.59 -6.81 -13.25
N GLU A 182 -21.37 -7.78 -13.73
CA GLU A 182 -22.69 -7.52 -14.34
C GLU A 182 -23.63 -6.79 -13.37
N SER A 183 -23.47 -7.07 -12.08
CA SER A 183 -24.28 -6.52 -10.99
C SER A 183 -23.86 -5.11 -10.54
N GLN A 184 -22.77 -4.55 -11.09
CA GLN A 184 -22.29 -3.22 -10.70
C GLN A 184 -23.29 -2.11 -11.06
N THR A 185 -23.46 -1.14 -10.17
CA THR A 185 -24.36 0.03 -10.35
C THR A 185 -23.76 1.07 -11.29
N TYR A 186 -22.44 1.13 -11.40
CA TYR A 186 -21.74 1.93 -12.40
C TYR A 186 -21.57 1.10 -13.67
N LYS A 187 -22.07 1.58 -14.82
CA LYS A 187 -22.20 0.76 -16.04
C LYS A 187 -21.20 1.08 -17.15
N ASN A 188 -20.52 2.24 -17.13
CA ASN A 188 -19.58 2.59 -18.20
C ASN A 188 -18.18 2.03 -17.95
N PHE A 189 -18.02 0.73 -18.18
CA PHE A 189 -16.74 0.04 -18.09
C PHE A 189 -16.54 -0.99 -19.19
N GLU A 190 -15.28 -1.28 -19.49
CA GLU A 190 -14.85 -2.42 -20.30
C GLU A 190 -14.03 -3.38 -19.43
N VAL A 191 -13.99 -4.66 -19.80
CA VAL A 191 -13.27 -5.70 -19.06
C VAL A 191 -12.19 -6.29 -19.96
N LEU A 192 -10.93 -6.09 -19.61
CA LEU A 192 -9.80 -6.69 -20.29
C LEU A 192 -9.36 -7.93 -19.52
N ILE A 193 -9.58 -9.09 -20.12
CA ILE A 193 -9.21 -10.38 -19.52
C ILE A 193 -7.99 -10.92 -20.25
N ILE A 194 -6.95 -11.22 -19.48
CA ILE A 194 -5.74 -11.87 -19.99
C ILE A 194 -5.71 -13.29 -19.46
N ASP A 195 -6.09 -14.23 -20.31
CA ASP A 195 -6.20 -15.63 -19.96
C ASP A 195 -4.91 -16.38 -20.27
N GLN A 196 -4.33 -17.02 -19.27
CA GLN A 196 -3.10 -17.80 -19.35
C GLN A 196 -3.37 -19.30 -19.10
N SER A 197 -4.63 -19.69 -19.02
CA SER A 197 -5.09 -21.03 -18.68
C SER A 197 -4.75 -22.03 -19.78
N GLU A 198 -4.52 -23.27 -19.35
CA GLU A 198 -4.33 -24.41 -20.25
C GLU A 198 -5.15 -25.60 -19.70
N PRO A 199 -6.19 -26.06 -20.41
CA PRO A 199 -6.63 -25.58 -21.73
C PRO A 199 -7.29 -24.19 -21.68
N PHE A 200 -7.08 -23.41 -22.74
CA PHE A 200 -7.78 -22.15 -22.97
C PHE A 200 -9.22 -22.41 -23.43
N GLN A 201 -10.19 -21.72 -22.82
CA GLN A 201 -11.63 -21.92 -23.04
C GLN A 201 -12.30 -20.61 -23.45
N GLU A 202 -12.17 -20.24 -24.74
CA GLU A 202 -12.76 -19.00 -25.27
C GLU A 202 -14.29 -18.92 -25.05
N ASN A 203 -14.98 -20.04 -25.25
CA ASN A 203 -16.44 -20.11 -25.13
C ASN A 203 -16.97 -19.74 -23.74
N PHE A 204 -16.15 -19.89 -22.68
CA PHE A 204 -16.51 -19.50 -21.32
C PHE A 204 -16.96 -18.03 -21.23
N TYR A 205 -16.37 -17.16 -22.03
CA TYR A 205 -16.58 -15.71 -21.93
C TYR A 205 -17.86 -15.23 -22.64
N HIS A 206 -18.44 -16.02 -23.53
CA HIS A 206 -19.63 -15.63 -24.31
C HIS A 206 -20.93 -15.61 -23.48
N GLU A 207 -20.93 -16.22 -22.29
CA GLU A 207 -22.10 -16.29 -21.41
C GLU A 207 -22.41 -14.96 -20.70
N PHE A 208 -21.47 -14.01 -20.67
CA PHE A 208 -21.57 -12.78 -19.88
C PHE A 208 -21.93 -11.57 -20.73
N LYS A 209 -22.85 -10.74 -20.23
CA LYS A 209 -23.30 -9.48 -20.84
C LYS A 209 -22.36 -8.33 -20.48
N LEU A 210 -21.07 -8.55 -20.69
CA LEU A 210 -19.99 -7.60 -20.42
C LEU A 210 -19.27 -7.25 -21.72
N ASN A 211 -18.79 -6.02 -21.82
CA ASN A 211 -17.87 -5.62 -22.89
C ASN A 211 -16.47 -6.21 -22.60
N ILE A 212 -16.30 -7.50 -22.89
CA ILE A 212 -15.07 -8.25 -22.65
C ILE A 212 -14.15 -8.13 -23.86
N ARG A 213 -12.92 -7.68 -23.60
CA ARG A 213 -11.79 -7.80 -24.51
C ARG A 213 -10.86 -8.90 -23.99
N LEU A 214 -10.97 -10.08 -24.60
CA LEU A 214 -10.20 -11.26 -24.25
C LEU A 214 -8.86 -11.28 -25.00
N ILE A 215 -7.78 -11.62 -24.30
CA ILE A 215 -6.47 -11.86 -24.89
C ILE A 215 -5.90 -13.14 -24.28
N TYR A 216 -5.59 -14.13 -25.12
CA TYR A 216 -4.87 -15.32 -24.67
C TYR A 216 -3.36 -15.05 -24.61
N GLN A 217 -2.75 -15.39 -23.48
CA GLN A 217 -1.32 -15.21 -23.22
C GLN A 217 -0.66 -16.55 -22.88
N LYS A 218 0.19 -17.04 -23.78
CA LYS A 218 0.92 -18.30 -23.58
C LYS A 218 1.92 -18.25 -22.41
N GLU A 219 2.61 -17.13 -22.25
CA GLU A 219 3.55 -16.95 -21.14
C GLU A 219 2.76 -16.78 -19.84
N LYS A 220 2.97 -17.66 -18.85
CA LYS A 220 2.34 -17.53 -17.53
C LYS A 220 3.14 -16.49 -16.71
N ALA A 221 2.71 -15.24 -16.74
CA ALA A 221 3.39 -14.05 -16.20
C ALA A 221 2.36 -12.95 -15.85
N LEU A 222 2.26 -12.62 -14.56
CA LEU A 222 1.23 -11.73 -14.00
C LEU A 222 1.43 -10.27 -14.40
N TRP A 223 2.66 -9.76 -14.29
CA TRP A 223 2.96 -8.37 -14.62
C TRP A 223 2.91 -8.14 -16.12
N LEU A 224 3.32 -9.12 -16.93
CA LEU A 224 3.13 -9.12 -18.38
C LEU A 224 1.65 -9.01 -18.74
N ALA A 225 0.81 -9.83 -18.12
CA ALA A 225 -0.63 -9.82 -18.35
C ALA A 225 -1.24 -8.44 -18.02
N ARG A 226 -0.99 -7.94 -16.80
CA ARG A 226 -1.47 -6.61 -16.39
C ARG A 226 -0.96 -5.51 -17.33
N ASN A 227 0.32 -5.52 -17.67
CA ASN A 227 0.91 -4.54 -18.58
C ASN A 227 0.29 -4.59 -19.98
N MET A 228 0.01 -5.79 -20.51
CA MET A 228 -0.65 -5.96 -21.81
C MET A 228 -2.08 -5.41 -21.79
N ALA A 229 -2.84 -5.70 -20.74
CA ALA A 229 -4.17 -5.15 -20.56
C ALA A 229 -4.15 -3.61 -20.44
N ILE A 230 -3.26 -3.06 -19.60
CA ILE A 230 -3.15 -1.60 -19.42
C ILE A 230 -2.83 -0.90 -20.74
N LYS A 231 -1.91 -1.44 -21.55
CA LYS A 231 -1.60 -0.90 -22.88
C LYS A 231 -2.79 -0.91 -23.83
N ASN A 232 -3.64 -1.92 -23.72
CA ASN A 232 -4.81 -2.11 -24.59
C ASN A 232 -6.10 -1.46 -24.06
N SER A 233 -6.08 -0.92 -22.84
CA SER A 233 -7.23 -0.23 -22.24
C SER A 233 -7.59 1.05 -22.99
N LYS A 234 -8.89 1.40 -23.04
CA LYS A 234 -9.41 2.67 -23.58
C LYS A 234 -9.76 3.68 -22.49
N GLY A 235 -10.18 3.19 -21.33
CA GLY A 235 -10.55 4.00 -20.17
C GLY A 235 -9.39 4.84 -19.64
N LYS A 236 -9.72 6.00 -19.08
CA LYS A 236 -8.76 6.86 -18.36
C LYS A 236 -8.53 6.39 -16.92
N LEU A 237 -9.41 5.53 -16.42
CA LEU A 237 -9.34 4.93 -15.10
C LEU A 237 -9.10 3.43 -15.25
N ILE A 238 -8.05 2.92 -14.63
CA ILE A 238 -7.65 1.51 -14.70
C ILE A 238 -7.98 0.85 -13.37
N LEU A 239 -8.88 -0.13 -13.38
CA LEU A 239 -9.28 -0.87 -12.18
C LEU A 239 -8.66 -2.26 -12.22
N LEU A 240 -7.66 -2.49 -11.38
CA LEU A 240 -7.00 -3.78 -11.30
C LEU A 240 -7.77 -4.70 -10.35
N PHE A 241 -8.10 -5.91 -10.82
CA PHE A 241 -8.95 -6.83 -10.09
C PHE A 241 -8.46 -8.28 -10.23
N ASP A 242 -8.46 -9.04 -9.13
CA ASP A 242 -8.08 -10.46 -9.17
C ASP A 242 -9.27 -11.36 -9.55
N ASP A 243 -8.95 -12.51 -10.14
CA ASP A 243 -9.90 -13.53 -10.61
C ASP A 243 -10.56 -14.39 -9.50
N ASP A 244 -10.18 -14.19 -8.23
CA ASP A 244 -10.67 -14.95 -7.07
C ASP A 244 -11.22 -14.05 -5.94
N SER A 245 -11.97 -13.02 -6.33
CA SER A 245 -12.55 -12.03 -5.42
C SER A 245 -14.06 -11.88 -5.56
N ARG A 246 -14.73 -11.40 -4.51
CA ARG A 246 -16.15 -11.01 -4.52
C ARG A 246 -16.29 -9.53 -4.16
N ILE A 247 -17.22 -8.84 -4.81
CA ILE A 247 -17.41 -7.39 -4.66
C ILE A 247 -18.91 -7.03 -4.56
N GLU A 248 -19.20 -5.90 -3.93
CA GLU A 248 -20.55 -5.37 -3.81
C GLU A 248 -20.95 -4.51 -5.03
N PRO A 249 -22.26 -4.29 -5.29
CA PRO A 249 -22.74 -3.55 -6.48
C PRO A 249 -22.25 -2.10 -6.61
N ASP A 250 -21.81 -1.46 -5.53
CA ASP A 250 -21.33 -0.07 -5.51
C ASP A 250 -19.80 0.04 -5.58
N TRP A 251 -19.10 -1.09 -5.72
CA TRP A 251 -17.63 -1.16 -5.63
C TRP A 251 -16.89 -0.24 -6.62
N ILE A 252 -17.27 -0.24 -7.90
CA ILE A 252 -16.66 0.64 -8.91
C ILE A 252 -16.96 2.12 -8.59
N ARG A 253 -18.23 2.43 -8.26
CA ARG A 253 -18.67 3.79 -7.94
C ARG A 253 -17.89 4.36 -6.76
N ASN A 254 -17.68 3.56 -5.71
CA ASN A 254 -16.94 3.95 -4.52
C ASN A 254 -15.46 4.25 -4.82
N HIS A 255 -14.84 3.55 -5.77
CA HIS A 255 -13.48 3.85 -6.19
C HIS A 255 -13.39 5.20 -6.92
N ILE A 256 -14.30 5.45 -7.87
CA ILE A 256 -14.33 6.70 -8.64
C ILE A 256 -14.59 7.88 -7.69
N LYS A 257 -15.59 7.75 -6.81
CA LYS A 257 -15.93 8.78 -5.82
C LYS A 257 -14.76 9.11 -4.89
N CYS A 258 -13.98 8.12 -4.47
CA CYS A 258 -12.78 8.32 -3.66
C CYS A 258 -11.69 9.11 -4.39
N LEU A 259 -11.45 8.85 -5.68
CA LEU A 259 -10.48 9.64 -6.45
C LEU A 259 -10.90 11.10 -6.50
N ASP A 260 -12.18 11.34 -6.76
CA ASP A 260 -12.72 12.68 -6.95
C ASP A 260 -12.76 13.48 -5.64
N PHE A 261 -13.34 12.91 -4.58
CA PHE A 261 -13.49 13.58 -3.28
C PHE A 261 -12.15 14.02 -2.67
N PHE A 262 -11.12 13.17 -2.75
CA PHE A 262 -9.80 13.47 -2.20
C PHE A 262 -8.86 14.12 -3.21
N ASN A 263 -9.31 14.37 -4.44
CA ASN A 263 -8.45 14.70 -5.58
C ASN A 263 -7.22 13.75 -5.67
N ALA A 264 -7.46 12.45 -5.45
CA ALA A 264 -6.44 11.42 -5.41
C ALA A 264 -6.19 10.83 -6.81
N ASP A 265 -5.04 10.20 -6.98
CA ASP A 265 -4.65 9.54 -8.24
C ASP A 265 -4.87 8.02 -8.19
N ILE A 266 -4.90 7.49 -6.98
CA ILE A 266 -5.04 6.07 -6.70
C ILE A 266 -6.04 5.87 -5.55
N SER A 267 -6.99 4.96 -5.77
CA SER A 267 -7.93 4.49 -4.74
C SER A 267 -7.69 3.01 -4.51
N SER A 268 -6.98 2.68 -3.43
CA SER A 268 -6.70 1.31 -2.99
C SER A 268 -7.83 0.81 -2.10
N GLY A 269 -8.62 -0.14 -2.58
CA GLY A 269 -9.72 -0.71 -1.83
C GLY A 269 -9.24 -1.64 -0.72
N VAL A 270 -10.14 -1.99 0.20
CA VAL A 270 -9.81 -2.86 1.34
C VAL A 270 -10.06 -4.33 1.00
N SER A 271 -9.06 -5.16 1.22
CA SER A 271 -9.16 -6.61 1.01
C SER A 271 -9.46 -7.33 2.31
N ILE A 272 -10.65 -7.90 2.39
CA ILE A 272 -11.09 -8.76 3.50
C ILE A 272 -10.81 -10.21 3.11
N SER A 273 -10.32 -11.01 4.05
CA SER A 273 -10.09 -12.44 3.85
C SER A 273 -11.10 -13.24 4.68
N LYS A 274 -11.80 -14.19 4.07
CA LYS A 274 -12.69 -15.13 4.78
C LYS A 274 -11.93 -16.01 5.79
N THR A 275 -10.65 -16.25 5.50
CA THR A 275 -9.74 -17.06 6.31
C THR A 275 -8.55 -16.20 6.79
N GLY A 276 -8.21 -16.24 8.07
CA GLY A 276 -7.00 -15.62 8.62
C GLY A 276 -7.25 -14.58 9.71
N ALA A 277 -6.27 -13.67 9.88
CA ALA A 277 -6.27 -12.66 10.93
C ALA A 277 -7.38 -11.62 10.74
N ASN A 278 -7.80 -11.01 11.85
CA ASN A 278 -8.75 -9.89 11.85
C ASN A 278 -8.31 -8.78 10.90
N VAL A 279 -9.29 -8.17 10.22
CA VAL A 279 -9.05 -6.98 9.38
C VAL A 279 -8.40 -5.90 10.25
N PRO A 280 -7.23 -5.37 9.88
CA PRO A 280 -6.59 -4.31 10.63
C PRO A 280 -7.53 -3.12 10.84
N GLU A 281 -7.58 -2.56 12.05
CA GLU A 281 -8.47 -1.43 12.37
C GLU A 281 -8.25 -0.24 11.40
N ASN A 282 -7.02 -0.03 10.92
CA ASN A 282 -6.67 1.01 9.97
C ASN A 282 -7.21 0.81 8.54
N TYR A 283 -7.96 -0.27 8.29
CA TYR A 283 -8.69 -0.49 7.03
C TYR A 283 -10.18 -0.10 7.17
N SER A 284 -10.60 0.43 8.31
CA SER A 284 -12.00 0.83 8.54
C SER A 284 -12.30 2.30 8.22
N PHE A 285 -11.29 3.08 7.83
CA PHE A 285 -11.39 4.52 7.55
C PHE A 285 -10.44 4.94 6.41
N PHE A 286 -10.70 6.10 5.82
CA PHE A 286 -9.84 6.68 4.80
C PHE A 286 -8.48 7.06 5.36
N ARG A 287 -7.41 6.77 4.63
CA ARG A 287 -6.06 7.22 4.98
C ARG A 287 -5.18 7.23 3.75
N VAL A 288 -4.05 7.93 3.83
CA VAL A 288 -2.98 7.74 2.85
C VAL A 288 -2.49 6.29 2.95
N SER A 289 -2.52 5.59 1.81
CA SER A 289 -2.16 4.18 1.74
C SER A 289 -0.65 4.02 1.77
N ASP A 290 -0.17 3.17 2.67
CA ASP A 290 1.23 2.76 2.79
C ASP A 290 1.52 1.44 2.07
N GLN A 291 0.52 0.91 1.35
CA GLN A 291 0.60 -0.27 0.49
C GLN A 291 -0.28 -0.09 -0.74
N LEU A 292 0.08 -0.77 -1.82
CA LEU A 292 -0.77 -0.93 -2.99
C LEU A 292 -1.22 -2.39 -3.04
N ASP A 293 -2.52 -2.65 -3.15
CA ASP A 293 -3.05 -3.98 -3.43
C ASP A 293 -3.52 -4.00 -4.87
N THR A 294 -2.74 -4.60 -5.77
CA THR A 294 -3.09 -4.58 -7.19
C THR A 294 -4.27 -5.49 -7.53
N GLY A 295 -4.83 -6.24 -6.58
CA GLY A 295 -6.08 -6.95 -6.79
C GLY A 295 -7.34 -6.15 -6.44
N ASN A 296 -7.20 -4.93 -5.91
CA ASN A 296 -8.32 -4.05 -5.57
C ASN A 296 -7.88 -2.58 -5.59
N VAL A 297 -7.60 -2.04 -6.78
CA VAL A 297 -7.12 -0.66 -6.88
C VAL A 297 -7.56 0.01 -8.18
N LEU A 298 -8.11 1.21 -8.07
CA LEU A 298 -8.37 2.11 -9.19
C LEU A 298 -7.20 3.10 -9.32
N ILE A 299 -6.60 3.18 -10.50
CA ILE A 299 -5.43 4.02 -10.79
C ILE A 299 -5.77 4.88 -12.01
N LYS A 300 -5.56 6.20 -11.93
CA LYS A 300 -5.64 7.05 -13.13
C LYS A 300 -4.58 6.63 -14.14
N LYS A 301 -4.94 6.51 -15.41
CA LYS A 301 -4.04 6.04 -16.48
C LYS A 301 -2.79 6.90 -16.63
N GLU A 302 -2.86 8.17 -16.27
CA GLU A 302 -1.72 9.09 -16.26
C GLU A 302 -0.59 8.66 -15.32
N VAL A 303 -0.89 7.95 -14.22
CA VAL A 303 0.13 7.40 -13.32
C VAL A 303 1.04 6.46 -14.10
N PHE A 304 0.48 5.55 -14.89
CA PHE A 304 1.26 4.63 -15.74
C PHE A 304 2.07 5.36 -16.82
N TYR A 305 1.56 6.46 -17.37
CA TYR A 305 2.32 7.27 -18.33
C TYR A 305 3.51 7.98 -17.69
N LYS A 306 3.38 8.41 -16.42
CA LYS A 306 4.41 9.15 -15.71
C LYS A 306 5.49 8.26 -15.11
N ILE A 307 5.12 7.15 -14.47
CA ILE A 307 6.08 6.28 -13.75
C ILE A 307 6.38 4.97 -14.47
N GLY A 308 5.72 4.70 -15.61
CA GLY A 308 5.84 3.45 -16.34
C GLY A 308 4.99 2.33 -15.76
N LEU A 309 5.00 1.20 -16.45
CA LEU A 309 4.21 0.00 -16.15
C LEU A 309 4.80 -0.82 -14.97
N PHE A 310 4.22 -1.98 -14.68
CA PHE A 310 4.76 -2.89 -13.66
C PHE A 310 6.11 -3.48 -14.08
N ASP A 311 7.04 -3.58 -13.14
CA ASP A 311 8.38 -4.13 -13.38
C ASP A 311 8.34 -5.66 -13.45
N ARG A 312 8.64 -6.21 -14.63
CA ARG A 312 8.64 -7.65 -14.88
C ARG A 312 9.76 -8.40 -14.17
N GLN A 313 10.73 -7.73 -13.55
CA GLN A 313 11.72 -8.42 -12.70
C GLN A 313 11.08 -9.04 -11.44
N PHE A 314 9.87 -8.62 -11.07
CA PHE A 314 9.08 -9.22 -9.99
C PHE A 314 8.15 -10.34 -10.45
N GLU A 315 8.25 -10.81 -11.70
CA GLU A 315 7.46 -11.97 -12.14
C GLU A 315 7.74 -13.17 -11.23
N LYS A 316 6.66 -13.85 -10.83
CA LYS A 316 6.69 -15.04 -9.96
C LYS A 316 7.28 -14.78 -8.56
N GLN A 317 7.40 -13.51 -8.16
CA GLN A 317 8.06 -13.07 -6.93
C GLN A 317 7.24 -12.03 -6.16
N ARG A 318 7.58 -11.83 -4.88
CA ARG A 318 6.97 -10.80 -4.04
C ARG A 318 7.38 -9.40 -4.50
N MET A 319 6.76 -8.38 -3.90
CA MET A 319 7.14 -6.96 -3.99
C MET A 319 6.79 -6.21 -5.28
N GLY A 320 6.22 -6.84 -6.32
CA GLY A 320 5.83 -6.08 -7.52
C GLY A 320 4.74 -5.02 -7.25
N ASP A 321 3.73 -5.33 -6.42
CA ASP A 321 2.75 -4.32 -5.95
C ASP A 321 3.46 -3.23 -5.14
N GLY A 322 4.35 -3.68 -4.25
CA GLY A 322 5.11 -2.83 -3.34
C GLY A 322 5.99 -1.83 -4.07
N GLU A 323 6.58 -2.27 -5.17
CA GLU A 323 7.45 -1.49 -6.02
C GLU A 323 6.69 -0.45 -6.82
N PHE A 324 5.55 -0.81 -7.43
CA PHE A 324 4.72 0.15 -8.13
C PHE A 324 4.16 1.19 -7.15
N GLY A 325 3.68 0.75 -5.98
CA GLY A 325 3.21 1.62 -4.91
C GLY A 325 4.27 2.60 -4.43
N LEU A 326 5.52 2.14 -4.26
CA LEU A 326 6.63 3.01 -3.92
C LEU A 326 6.93 4.02 -5.03
N ARG A 327 7.01 3.61 -6.30
CA ARG A 327 7.23 4.54 -7.42
C ARG A 327 6.14 5.59 -7.51
N ALA A 328 4.88 5.20 -7.29
CA ALA A 328 3.77 6.13 -7.26
C ALA A 328 3.92 7.16 -6.13
N TYR A 329 4.25 6.69 -4.92
CA TYR A 329 4.55 7.57 -3.80
C TYR A 329 5.71 8.53 -4.09
N LEU A 330 6.83 8.02 -4.60
CA LEU A 330 8.01 8.82 -4.92
C LEU A 330 7.69 9.91 -5.95
N ALA A 331 6.84 9.63 -6.94
CA ALA A 331 6.40 10.59 -7.94
C ALA A 331 5.35 11.60 -7.44
N GLY A 332 4.97 11.55 -6.15
CA GLY A 332 4.05 12.50 -5.53
C GLY A 332 2.57 12.15 -5.68
N PHE A 333 2.22 11.00 -6.27
CA PHE A 333 0.83 10.61 -6.45
C PHE A 333 0.14 10.28 -5.13
N LEU A 334 -1.08 10.79 -4.96
CA LEU A 334 -1.89 10.54 -3.77
C LEU A 334 -2.61 9.19 -3.91
N ASN A 335 -2.26 8.25 -3.03
CA ASN A 335 -2.91 6.96 -2.91
C ASN A 335 -3.73 6.89 -1.63
N ILE A 336 -5.05 6.73 -1.75
CA ILE A 336 -5.98 6.65 -0.63
C ILE A 336 -6.43 5.21 -0.43
N SER A 337 -6.32 4.73 0.82
CA SER A 337 -6.97 3.49 1.25
C SER A 337 -8.46 3.77 1.43
N ASN A 338 -9.29 3.08 0.67
CA ASN A 338 -10.72 3.29 0.56
C ASN A 338 -11.49 2.15 1.28
N PRO A 339 -12.08 2.42 2.45
CA PRO A 339 -12.83 1.42 3.20
C PRO A 339 -14.18 1.09 2.57
N PHE A 340 -14.69 1.87 1.60
CA PHE A 340 -15.98 1.61 0.96
C PHE A 340 -15.86 0.73 -0.30
N SER A 341 -14.70 0.67 -0.92
CA SER A 341 -14.41 -0.27 -2.03
C SER A 341 -13.79 -1.56 -1.49
N LYS A 342 -14.58 -2.32 -0.73
CA LYS A 342 -14.11 -3.59 -0.16
C LYS A 342 -14.19 -4.70 -1.21
N ARG A 343 -13.22 -5.61 -1.18
CA ARG A 343 -13.34 -6.93 -1.80
C ARG A 343 -13.21 -8.01 -0.75
N LEU A 344 -13.89 -9.13 -0.97
CA LEU A 344 -13.61 -10.37 -0.28
C LEU A 344 -12.65 -11.21 -1.16
N HIS A 345 -11.40 -11.34 -0.73
CA HIS A 345 -10.39 -12.17 -1.40
C HIS A 345 -10.47 -13.60 -0.88
N LEU A 346 -10.77 -14.55 -1.77
CA LEU A 346 -11.02 -15.95 -1.41
C LEU A 346 -9.73 -16.74 -1.11
N LYS A 347 -8.57 -16.24 -1.55
CA LYS A 347 -7.25 -16.85 -1.39
C LYS A 347 -7.22 -18.30 -1.87
N VAL A 348 -7.72 -18.53 -3.07
CA VAL A 348 -7.88 -19.88 -3.62
C VAL A 348 -6.54 -20.61 -3.67
N GLY A 349 -6.52 -21.86 -3.20
CA GLY A 349 -5.29 -22.67 -3.06
C GLY A 349 -4.67 -23.15 -4.37
N SER A 350 -5.37 -23.01 -5.50
CA SER A 350 -4.95 -23.46 -6.84
C SER A 350 -5.04 -22.35 -7.89
N GLY A 351 -4.37 -22.55 -9.03
CA GLY A 351 -4.31 -21.58 -10.14
C GLY A 351 -3.58 -20.28 -9.77
N GLY A 352 -3.51 -19.34 -10.72
CA GLY A 352 -2.78 -18.09 -10.56
C GLY A 352 -1.29 -18.32 -10.24
N LEU A 353 -0.71 -17.45 -9.42
CA LEU A 353 0.69 -17.58 -8.99
C LEU A 353 1.00 -18.91 -8.28
N ARG A 354 -0.01 -19.61 -7.74
CA ARG A 354 0.16 -20.88 -7.01
C ARG A 354 0.39 -22.08 -7.94
N GLU A 355 0.07 -21.94 -9.23
CA GLU A 355 0.38 -22.99 -10.20
C GLU A 355 1.90 -23.16 -10.42
N MET A 356 2.67 -22.12 -10.10
CA MET A 356 4.13 -22.13 -10.17
C MET A 356 4.77 -22.58 -8.85
N GLY A 357 3.98 -23.17 -7.94
CA GLY A 357 4.40 -23.61 -6.61
C GLY A 357 4.04 -22.59 -5.51
N SER A 358 5.07 -22.04 -4.87
CA SER A 358 4.92 -21.04 -3.80
C SER A 358 4.51 -19.67 -4.38
N TRP A 359 3.72 -18.87 -3.64
CA TRP A 359 3.41 -17.45 -3.97
C TRP A 359 4.66 -16.61 -4.28
N ASP A 360 5.79 -17.06 -3.74
CA ASP A 360 7.12 -16.56 -4.00
C ASP A 360 7.99 -17.75 -4.42
N ALA A 361 8.24 -17.89 -5.72
CA ALA A 361 8.95 -19.03 -6.28
C ALA A 361 10.36 -19.23 -5.68
N PHE A 362 10.91 -18.18 -5.05
CA PHE A 362 12.23 -18.18 -4.41
C PHE A 362 12.14 -18.08 -2.88
N ARG A 363 10.97 -18.38 -2.29
CA ARG A 363 10.82 -18.34 -0.83
C ARG A 363 11.74 -19.38 -0.17
N PRO A 364 12.66 -18.95 0.72
CA PRO A 364 13.50 -19.84 1.51
C PRO A 364 12.62 -20.73 2.39
N THR A 365 12.78 -22.05 2.30
CA THR A 365 12.07 -23.03 3.14
C THR A 365 13.00 -23.66 4.18
N GLY A 366 14.29 -23.78 3.87
CA GLY A 366 15.35 -24.29 4.74
C GLY A 366 16.04 -23.21 5.58
N PHE A 367 16.71 -23.62 6.66
CA PHE A 367 17.48 -22.71 7.52
C PHE A 367 18.67 -22.08 6.77
N PHE A 368 19.35 -22.86 5.92
CA PHE A 368 20.53 -22.44 5.15
C PHE A 368 20.22 -21.79 3.80
N ASP A 369 18.94 -21.73 3.42
CA ASP A 369 18.54 -21.10 2.17
C ASP A 369 18.89 -19.60 2.17
N PRO A 370 19.34 -19.05 1.03
CA PRO A 370 19.81 -17.67 0.96
C PRO A 370 18.69 -16.69 1.30
N ARG A 371 18.98 -15.74 2.19
CA ARG A 371 18.12 -14.62 2.56
C ARG A 371 18.88 -13.30 2.38
N PRO A 372 18.20 -12.21 2.00
CA PRO A 372 16.77 -12.13 1.67
C PRO A 372 16.44 -12.68 0.26
N VAL A 373 15.15 -12.81 -0.03
CA VAL A 373 14.64 -13.22 -1.35
C VAL A 373 15.18 -12.29 -2.45
N PRO A 374 15.57 -12.78 -3.64
CA PRO A 374 16.13 -11.95 -4.71
C PRO A 374 15.32 -10.69 -5.06
N SER A 375 14.00 -10.80 -5.17
CA SER A 375 13.10 -9.64 -5.38
C SER A 375 13.18 -8.61 -4.27
N VAL A 376 13.25 -9.04 -3.01
CA VAL A 376 13.40 -8.13 -1.86
C VAL A 376 14.74 -7.43 -1.95
N LEU A 377 15.82 -8.17 -2.20
CA LEU A 377 17.16 -7.59 -2.37
C LEU A 377 17.21 -6.59 -3.54
N TYR A 378 16.60 -6.92 -4.66
CA TYR A 378 16.47 -6.05 -5.83
C TYR A 378 15.72 -4.76 -5.48
N TYR A 379 14.55 -4.87 -4.86
CA TYR A 379 13.75 -3.73 -4.40
C TYR A 379 14.54 -2.84 -3.43
N PHE A 380 15.21 -3.41 -2.43
CA PHE A 380 16.02 -2.65 -1.48
C PHE A 380 17.21 -1.95 -2.15
N ARG A 381 17.99 -2.65 -2.97
CA ARG A 381 19.14 -2.04 -3.65
C ARG A 381 18.71 -0.92 -4.59
N LYS A 382 17.63 -1.12 -5.33
CA LYS A 382 17.09 -0.15 -6.29
C LYS A 382 16.57 1.11 -5.60
N TYR A 383 15.90 0.98 -4.46
CA TYR A 383 15.15 2.09 -3.88
C TYR A 383 15.61 2.59 -2.51
N TYR A 384 16.35 1.79 -1.74
CA TYR A 384 16.80 2.10 -0.37
C TYR A 384 18.33 2.09 -0.22
N GLY A 385 19.03 1.69 -1.29
CA GLY A 385 20.49 1.66 -1.37
C GLY A 385 21.15 0.46 -0.68
N ASN A 386 22.46 0.33 -0.88
CA ASN A 386 23.21 -0.86 -0.48
C ASN A 386 23.30 -1.06 1.04
N SER A 387 23.30 0.02 1.82
CA SER A 387 23.40 -0.11 3.28
C SER A 387 22.14 -0.70 3.90
N LEU A 388 20.96 -0.24 3.49
CA LEU A 388 19.69 -0.78 4.00
C LEU A 388 19.39 -2.16 3.42
N ALA A 389 19.86 -2.45 2.20
CA ALA A 389 19.77 -3.79 1.63
C ALA A 389 20.48 -4.88 2.45
N LYS A 390 21.47 -4.53 3.29
CA LYS A 390 22.12 -5.46 4.23
C LYS A 390 21.24 -5.81 5.44
N LEU A 391 20.21 -5.02 5.71
CA LEU A 391 19.24 -5.21 6.80
C LEU A 391 17.95 -5.89 6.32
N ALA A 392 17.85 -6.18 5.02
CA ALA A 392 16.66 -6.68 4.34
C ALA A 392 16.41 -8.17 4.53
#